data_AF-B4WGH2-F1
#
_entry.id   AF-B4WGH2-F1
#
_cell.length_a   1.000
_cell.length_b   1.000
_cell.length_c   1.000
_cell.angle_alpha   90.00
_cell.angle_beta   90.00
_cell.angle_gamma   90.00
#
_symmetry.space_group_name_H-M   'P 1'
#
loop_
_entity.id
_entity.type
_entity.pdbx_description
1 polymer ?
#
loop_
_entity_poly.entity_id
_entity_poly.type
_entity_poly.pdbx_seq_one_letter_code
_entity_poly.pdbx_strand_id
1 'polypeptide(L)'
;MSAQRSFKRSTARISTARLLSGLALSGVAIATTLSTLPIHPSLAQTNPGITLWGGVDSEYRLPYTLRNNRPRSTRAQYYLRVPGTRIDSAVSKLSITYPEAFTDRNGSFNTDEIRVRRGRGSGDREIPIDEVVWIPEASRLEIFLTEDIPADTSFVIDARVRNPDRFGMHRFNLQAESRGDVLPRYLGTWELLVAEDRGRR
;
A
#
# COMPACT_ATOMS: atom_id res chain seq x y z
N MET A 1 -70.03 -30.50 25.67
CA MET A 1 -70.46 -30.60 27.08
C MET A 1 -69.62 -29.68 27.92
N SER A 2 -70.30 -28.80 28.65
CA SER A 2 -69.80 -27.64 29.41
C SER A 2 -69.03 -28.06 30.66
N ALA A 3 -68.01 -27.29 31.04
CA ALA A 3 -67.49 -27.29 32.40
C ALA A 3 -67.30 -25.85 32.88
N GLN A 4 -68.29 -25.39 33.63
CA GLN A 4 -68.28 -24.21 34.50
C GLN A 4 -67.22 -24.34 35.61
N ARG A 5 -66.72 -23.19 36.10
CA ARG A 5 -66.49 -22.84 37.52
C ARG A 5 -65.80 -21.47 37.56
N SER A 6 -66.49 -20.36 37.85
CA SER A 6 -67.06 -19.89 39.13
C SER A 6 -66.02 -19.60 40.22
N PHE A 7 -65.69 -18.29 40.33
CA PHE A 7 -65.57 -17.45 41.53
C PHE A 7 -65.09 -18.07 42.85
N LYS A 8 -64.04 -17.47 43.46
CA LYS A 8 -64.15 -16.77 44.76
C LYS A 8 -62.86 -16.06 45.19
N ARG A 9 -63.10 -15.01 45.98
CA ARG A 9 -62.21 -13.93 46.44
C ARG A 9 -61.32 -14.34 47.63
N SER A 10 -60.33 -13.47 47.84
CA SER A 10 -59.84 -12.96 49.14
C SER A 10 -59.01 -13.91 50.00
N THR A 11 -57.75 -13.51 50.22
CA THR A 11 -57.27 -13.27 51.59
C THR A 11 -56.16 -12.23 51.53
N ALA A 12 -56.47 -11.02 52.01
CA ALA A 12 -55.47 -10.04 52.41
C ALA A 12 -54.86 -10.48 53.75
N ARG A 13 -53.54 -10.42 53.88
CA ARG A 13 -52.87 -10.32 55.17
C ARG A 13 -52.15 -8.99 55.27
N ILE A 14 -52.49 -8.30 56.35
CA ILE A 14 -52.05 -6.99 56.78
C ILE A 14 -50.70 -7.16 57.49
N SER A 15 -49.75 -6.27 57.20
CA SER A 15 -48.86 -5.72 58.22
C SER A 15 -48.28 -4.40 57.73
N THR A 16 -48.96 -3.32 58.07
CA THR A 16 -48.47 -1.95 57.98
C THR A 16 -47.43 -1.71 59.07
N ALA A 17 -46.18 -1.46 58.70
CA ALA A 17 -45.26 -0.67 59.49
C ALA A 17 -45.09 0.69 58.81
N ARG A 18 -45.48 1.74 59.55
CA ARG A 18 -45.51 3.14 59.16
C ARG A 18 -44.11 3.67 58.87
N LEU A 19 -44.03 4.36 57.73
CA LEU A 19 -43.50 5.72 57.51
C LEU A 19 -42.29 6.15 58.36
N LEU A 20 -41.22 6.56 57.67
CA LEU A 20 -40.79 7.97 57.62
C LEU A 20 -39.57 8.12 56.69
N SER A 21 -39.70 9.07 55.75
CA SER A 21 -38.66 10.02 55.31
C SER A 21 -37.45 9.50 54.52
N GLY A 22 -37.26 10.06 53.32
CA GLY A 22 -35.90 10.30 52.81
C GLY A 22 -35.72 10.31 51.30
N LEU A 23 -35.79 11.51 50.70
CA LEU A 23 -35.18 11.94 49.44
C LEU A 23 -35.56 11.24 48.11
N ALA A 24 -36.32 12.00 47.32
CA ALA A 24 -36.30 11.94 45.88
C ALA A 24 -34.93 12.34 45.32
N LEU A 25 -34.34 11.49 44.47
CA LEU A 25 -33.42 11.90 43.42
C LEU A 25 -33.81 11.18 42.13
N SER A 26 -34.57 11.91 41.31
CA SER A 26 -34.71 11.70 39.88
C SER A 26 -33.35 11.87 39.19
N GLY A 27 -32.97 10.95 38.31
CA GLY A 27 -31.74 11.11 37.53
C GLY A 27 -31.43 9.96 36.58
N VAL A 28 -32.14 9.92 35.46
CA VAL A 28 -31.75 9.42 34.12
C VAL A 28 -30.71 8.29 34.08
N ALA A 29 -31.17 7.07 33.77
CA ALA A 29 -30.32 6.03 33.23
C ALA A 29 -29.89 6.41 31.80
N ILE A 30 -28.71 6.99 31.64
CA ILE A 30 -28.08 7.14 30.33
C ILE A 30 -27.48 5.78 30.00
N ALA A 31 -28.23 4.98 29.23
CA ALA A 31 -27.69 3.84 28.51
C ALA A 31 -26.69 4.38 27.48
N THR A 32 -25.40 4.39 27.82
CA THR A 32 -24.33 4.62 26.86
C THR A 32 -24.19 3.36 26.02
N THR A 33 -24.94 3.31 24.92
CA THR A 33 -24.64 2.40 23.82
C THR A 33 -23.28 2.82 23.26
N LEU A 34 -22.22 2.16 23.75
CA LEU A 34 -20.87 2.27 23.22
C LEU A 34 -20.92 1.80 21.76
N SER A 35 -21.19 2.76 20.89
CA SER A 35 -21.27 2.57 19.46
C SER A 35 -19.86 2.23 19.01
N THR A 36 -19.63 0.96 18.71
CA THR A 36 -18.41 0.45 18.12
C THR A 36 -18.28 1.04 16.72
N LEU A 37 -17.78 2.27 16.65
CA LEU A 37 -17.35 2.86 15.41
C LEU A 37 -16.25 1.96 14.83
N PRO A 38 -16.36 1.50 13.58
CA PRO A 38 -15.27 0.80 12.93
C PRO A 38 -14.09 1.77 12.88
N ILE A 39 -13.07 1.49 13.67
CA ILE A 39 -11.75 2.12 13.54
C ILE A 39 -11.25 1.64 12.17
N HIS A 40 -11.53 2.41 11.12
CA HIS A 40 -10.89 2.21 9.84
C HIS A 40 -9.38 2.44 10.07
N PRO A 41 -8.51 1.44 9.88
CA PRO A 41 -7.08 1.69 9.96
C PRO A 41 -6.74 2.71 8.87
N SER A 42 -6.27 3.88 9.27
CA SER A 42 -5.75 4.88 8.35
C SER A 42 -4.61 4.23 7.56
N LEU A 43 -4.79 4.11 6.24
CA LEU A 43 -3.72 3.79 5.32
C LEU A 43 -2.78 5.00 5.20
N ALA A 44 -2.07 5.33 6.28
CA ALA A 44 -0.96 6.27 6.24
C ALA A 44 0.28 5.55 5.67
N GLN A 45 0.26 5.25 4.37
CA GLN A 45 1.46 4.94 3.59
C GLN A 45 1.59 5.97 2.47
N THR A 46 1.90 7.21 2.86
CA THR A 46 2.28 8.27 1.92
C THR A 46 3.80 8.26 1.75
N ASN A 47 4.26 7.58 0.70
CA ASN A 47 5.48 7.96 0.00
C ASN A 47 5.11 8.99 -1.08
N PRO A 48 5.87 10.06 -1.35
CA PRO A 48 7.24 10.41 -0.95
C PRO A 48 7.30 11.58 0.06
N GLY A 49 8.34 11.63 0.89
CA GLY A 49 8.58 12.74 1.83
C GLY A 49 8.94 14.07 1.15
N ILE A 50 8.55 15.19 1.76
CA ILE A 50 8.97 16.53 1.32
C ILE A 50 10.48 16.65 1.54
N THR A 51 11.25 16.69 0.45
CA THR A 51 12.70 16.90 0.52
C THR A 51 12.97 18.39 0.29
N LEU A 52 13.30 19.12 1.35
CA LEU A 52 13.41 20.58 1.33
C LEU A 52 14.74 21.08 0.73
N TRP A 53 15.81 20.27 0.73
CA TRP A 53 17.12 20.63 0.19
C TRP A 53 17.86 19.37 -0.30
N GLY A 54 18.21 19.33 -1.60
CA GLY A 54 18.94 18.22 -2.24
C GLY A 54 18.07 16.99 -2.53
N GLY A 55 17.94 16.59 -3.78
CA GLY A 55 17.01 15.54 -4.22
C GLY A 55 17.04 15.38 -5.73
N VAL A 56 16.25 14.46 -6.28
CA VAL A 56 15.96 14.47 -7.72
C VAL A 56 15.03 15.66 -7.99
N ASP A 57 15.32 16.43 -9.03
CA ASP A 57 14.49 17.55 -9.45
C ASP A 57 13.05 17.08 -9.68
N SER A 58 12.08 17.93 -9.32
CA SER A 58 10.66 17.58 -9.40
C SER A 58 10.26 17.14 -10.82
N GLU A 59 10.92 17.70 -11.83
CA GLU A 59 10.74 17.36 -13.23
C GLU A 59 11.24 15.98 -13.62
N TYR A 60 12.08 15.29 -12.82
CA TYR A 60 12.49 13.90 -13.07
C TYR A 60 11.96 12.93 -12.02
N ARG A 61 11.29 13.41 -10.98
CA ARG A 61 10.75 12.57 -9.92
C ARG A 61 9.54 11.77 -10.41
N LEU A 62 9.63 10.46 -10.28
CA LEU A 62 8.54 9.53 -10.57
C LEU A 62 7.77 9.17 -9.29
N PRO A 63 6.43 9.11 -9.35
CA PRO A 63 5.59 8.73 -8.22
C PRO A 63 5.67 7.22 -7.94
N TYR A 64 5.47 6.83 -6.68
CA TYR A 64 5.47 5.43 -6.29
C TYR A 64 4.62 5.16 -5.04
N THR A 65 4.34 3.90 -4.77
CA THR A 65 3.73 3.44 -3.51
C THR A 65 4.43 2.17 -3.06
N LEU A 66 4.79 2.09 -1.78
CA LEU A 66 5.39 0.87 -1.20
C LEU A 66 4.41 0.26 -0.21
N ARG A 67 4.05 -1.01 -0.38
CA ARG A 67 3.29 -1.78 0.61
C ARG A 67 4.21 -2.70 1.39
N ASN A 68 3.87 -2.94 2.65
CA ASN A 68 4.67 -3.74 3.59
C ASN A 68 6.12 -3.22 3.76
N ASN A 69 6.32 -1.92 3.56
CA ASN A 69 7.59 -1.24 3.79
C ASN A 69 7.62 -0.67 5.22
N ARG A 70 7.77 -1.57 6.20
CA ARG A 70 7.78 -1.26 7.65
C ARG A 70 9.05 -1.84 8.27
N PRO A 71 9.54 -1.30 9.40
CA PRO A 71 10.69 -1.89 10.09
C PRO A 71 10.47 -3.38 10.35
N ARG A 72 11.50 -4.22 10.10
CA ARG A 72 11.45 -5.70 10.22
C ARG A 72 10.60 -6.42 9.17
N SER A 73 10.14 -5.71 8.14
CA SER A 73 9.53 -6.35 6.98
C SER A 73 10.60 -6.63 5.94
N THR A 74 10.86 -7.90 5.70
CA THR A 74 11.77 -8.32 4.61
C THR A 74 11.08 -8.26 3.27
N ARG A 75 9.77 -8.51 3.19
CA ARG A 75 9.03 -8.60 1.93
C ARG A 75 8.15 -7.37 1.74
N ALA A 76 8.32 -6.70 0.62
CA ALA A 76 7.57 -5.51 0.27
C ALA A 76 7.06 -5.59 -1.18
N GLN A 77 6.01 -4.83 -1.46
CA GLN A 77 5.45 -4.68 -2.80
C GLN A 77 5.65 -3.24 -3.26
N TYR A 78 6.30 -3.07 -4.41
CA TYR A 78 6.68 -1.77 -4.95
C TYR A 78 5.79 -1.48 -6.15
N TYR A 79 5.02 -0.41 -6.09
CA TYR A 79 4.22 0.11 -7.20
C TYR A 79 4.92 1.34 -7.76
N LEU A 80 5.73 1.14 -8.79
CA LEU A 80 6.58 2.16 -9.39
C LEU A 80 5.86 2.76 -10.59
N ARG A 81 5.26 3.94 -10.41
CA ARG A 81 4.38 4.56 -11.41
C ARG A 81 5.16 5.44 -12.37
N VAL A 82 4.79 5.37 -13.64
CA VAL A 82 5.28 6.22 -14.72
C VAL A 82 4.11 7.01 -15.32
N PRO A 83 4.08 8.34 -15.19
CA PRO A 83 3.08 9.17 -15.84
C PRO A 83 3.18 9.08 -17.37
N GLY A 84 2.03 9.12 -18.06
CA GLY A 84 1.99 9.08 -19.53
C GLY A 84 2.76 10.22 -20.18
N THR A 85 2.75 11.40 -19.54
CA THR A 85 3.52 12.58 -19.94
C THR A 85 5.04 12.40 -19.91
N ARG A 86 5.56 11.24 -19.48
CA ARG A 86 6.98 10.87 -19.59
C ARG A 86 7.27 10.06 -20.85
N ILE A 87 6.24 9.58 -21.53
CA ILE A 87 6.33 8.61 -22.63
C ILE A 87 6.05 9.33 -23.93
N ASP A 88 7.10 9.88 -24.54
CA ASP A 88 6.98 10.69 -25.76
C ASP A 88 6.89 9.82 -27.04
N SER A 89 7.27 8.55 -26.97
CA SER A 89 7.07 7.57 -28.04
C SER A 89 6.87 6.16 -27.49
N ALA A 90 6.49 5.23 -28.37
CA ALA A 90 6.20 3.85 -28.00
C ALA A 90 7.39 3.16 -27.29
N VAL A 91 7.16 2.45 -26.20
CA VAL A 91 8.20 1.80 -25.39
C VAL A 91 8.10 0.29 -25.50
N SER A 92 9.20 -0.36 -25.87
CA SER A 92 9.30 -1.82 -25.99
C SER A 92 10.17 -2.47 -24.92
N LYS A 93 11.10 -1.71 -24.30
CA LYS A 93 11.94 -2.19 -23.20
C LYS A 93 12.04 -1.14 -22.10
N LEU A 94 11.97 -1.59 -20.86
CA LEU A 94 12.20 -0.77 -19.67
C LEU A 94 13.49 -1.25 -18.99
N SER A 95 14.31 -0.31 -18.54
CA SER A 95 15.56 -0.62 -17.83
C SER A 95 15.62 0.19 -16.54
N ILE A 96 15.64 -0.50 -15.41
CA ILE A 96 15.71 0.08 -14.08
C ILE A 96 17.12 -0.12 -13.56
N THR A 97 17.82 0.97 -13.29
CA THR A 97 19.10 0.94 -12.57
C THR A 97 18.84 1.30 -11.11
N TYR A 98 19.36 0.51 -10.19
CA TYR A 98 19.21 0.71 -8.74
C TYR A 98 20.59 0.84 -8.06
N PRO A 99 20.68 1.25 -6.79
CA PRO A 99 21.96 1.35 -6.10
C PRO A 99 22.53 -0.03 -5.79
N GLU A 100 23.82 -0.26 -6.04
CA GLU A 100 24.53 -1.53 -5.74
C GLU A 100 24.31 -2.00 -4.29
N ALA A 101 24.31 -1.06 -3.34
CA ALA A 101 24.02 -1.30 -1.94
C ALA A 101 22.66 -1.98 -1.67
N PHE A 102 21.72 -1.95 -2.62
CA PHE A 102 20.47 -2.68 -2.54
C PHE A 102 20.74 -4.20 -2.52
N THR A 103 21.51 -4.72 -3.46
CA THR A 103 21.86 -6.15 -3.55
C THR A 103 22.90 -6.56 -2.53
N ASP A 104 23.92 -5.74 -2.27
CA ASP A 104 24.97 -6.04 -1.27
C ASP A 104 24.43 -6.20 0.14
N ARG A 105 23.26 -5.62 0.41
CA ARG A 105 22.56 -5.70 1.69
C ARG A 105 21.38 -6.67 1.62
N ASN A 106 21.50 -7.73 0.83
CA ASN A 106 20.50 -8.80 0.70
C ASN A 106 19.15 -8.34 0.13
N GLY A 107 19.05 -7.19 -0.52
CA GLY A 107 17.87 -6.81 -1.30
C GLY A 107 17.78 -7.65 -2.58
N SER A 108 16.56 -8.02 -2.98
CA SER A 108 16.36 -8.84 -4.19
C SER A 108 15.01 -8.62 -4.84
N PHE A 109 14.93 -8.85 -6.16
CA PHE A 109 13.68 -8.84 -6.91
C PHE A 109 13.17 -10.27 -7.10
N ASN A 110 11.85 -10.46 -7.00
CA ASN A 110 11.22 -11.68 -7.49
C ASN A 110 10.78 -11.45 -8.94
N THR A 111 11.60 -11.90 -9.91
CA THR A 111 11.38 -11.66 -11.35
C THR A 111 10.08 -12.25 -11.87
N ASP A 112 9.67 -13.41 -11.35
CA ASP A 112 8.44 -14.11 -11.76
C ASP A 112 7.17 -13.37 -11.34
N GLU A 113 7.29 -12.48 -10.35
CA GLU A 113 6.20 -11.67 -9.80
C GLU A 113 6.27 -10.19 -10.23
N ILE A 114 7.11 -9.85 -11.21
CA ILE A 114 7.11 -8.52 -11.82
C ILE A 114 6.00 -8.44 -12.86
N ARG A 115 5.18 -7.39 -12.77
CA ARG A 115 4.09 -7.10 -13.69
C ARG A 115 4.12 -5.64 -14.11
N VAL A 116 3.71 -5.36 -15.35
CA VAL A 116 3.53 -4.00 -15.87
C VAL A 116 2.05 -3.81 -16.15
N ARG A 117 1.46 -2.73 -15.64
CA ARG A 117 0.01 -2.50 -15.70
C ARG A 117 -0.31 -1.08 -16.12
N ARG A 118 -1.22 -0.89 -17.08
CA ARG A 118 -1.70 0.45 -17.46
C ARG A 118 -2.38 1.13 -16.27
N GLY A 119 -2.25 2.44 -16.18
CA GLY A 119 -2.99 3.28 -15.22
C GLY A 119 -2.15 3.81 -14.06
N ARG A 120 -2.78 3.88 -12.87
CA ARG A 120 -2.24 4.51 -11.65
C ARG A 120 -2.43 3.58 -10.45
N GLY A 121 -1.80 3.88 -9.31
CA GLY A 121 -1.95 3.10 -8.08
C GLY A 121 -1.41 1.68 -8.26
N SER A 122 -2.27 0.67 -8.17
CA SER A 122 -1.92 -0.73 -8.46
C SER A 122 -2.06 -1.13 -9.94
N GLY A 123 -2.52 -0.23 -10.80
CA GLY A 123 -2.79 -0.49 -12.21
C GLY A 123 -4.11 -1.23 -12.47
N ASP A 124 -4.58 -1.13 -13.70
CA ASP A 124 -5.88 -1.66 -14.14
C ASP A 124 -5.67 -2.95 -14.95
N ARG A 125 -5.10 -2.81 -16.15
CA ARG A 125 -4.88 -3.90 -17.12
C ARG A 125 -3.40 -4.21 -17.26
N GLU A 126 -3.05 -5.48 -17.22
CA GLU A 126 -1.69 -5.96 -17.46
C GLU A 126 -1.25 -5.72 -18.91
N ILE A 127 -0.01 -5.28 -19.07
CA ILE A 127 0.70 -5.17 -20.34
C ILE A 127 1.57 -6.42 -20.46
N PRO A 128 1.43 -7.22 -21.52
CA PRO A 128 2.20 -8.46 -21.69
C PRO A 128 3.71 -8.22 -21.68
N ILE A 129 4.40 -9.00 -20.87
CA ILE A 129 5.86 -9.04 -20.75
C ILE A 129 6.36 -10.31 -21.42
N ASP A 130 7.41 -10.17 -22.23
CA ASP A 130 8.12 -11.29 -22.85
C ASP A 130 9.11 -11.89 -21.86
N GLU A 131 9.97 -11.03 -21.29
CA GLU A 131 11.02 -11.45 -20.37
C GLU A 131 11.33 -10.38 -19.31
N VAL A 132 11.74 -10.83 -18.12
CA VAL A 132 12.33 -9.97 -17.08
C VAL A 132 13.72 -10.50 -16.76
N VAL A 133 14.75 -9.68 -17.01
CA VAL A 133 16.15 -10.03 -16.78
C VAL A 133 16.68 -9.22 -15.62
N TRP A 134 17.06 -9.89 -14.54
CA TRP A 134 17.72 -9.24 -13.40
C TRP A 134 19.22 -9.50 -13.46
N ILE A 135 20.01 -8.42 -13.47
CA ILE A 135 21.48 -8.44 -13.60
C ILE A 135 22.08 -7.76 -12.35
N PRO A 136 22.23 -8.49 -11.24
CA PRO A 136 22.73 -7.94 -9.98
C PRO A 136 24.07 -7.22 -10.10
N GLU A 137 24.98 -7.80 -10.90
CA GLU A 137 26.35 -7.32 -11.08
C GLU A 137 26.40 -5.94 -11.78
N ALA A 138 25.37 -5.64 -12.58
CA ALA A 138 25.21 -4.35 -13.25
C ALA A 138 24.23 -3.41 -12.52
N SER A 139 23.72 -3.83 -11.35
CA SER A 139 22.65 -3.17 -10.61
C SER A 139 21.46 -2.80 -11.49
N ARG A 140 21.05 -3.73 -12.35
CA ARG A 140 20.08 -3.48 -13.42
C ARG A 140 18.97 -4.53 -13.46
N LEU A 141 17.76 -4.08 -13.73
CA LEU A 141 16.58 -4.90 -14.00
C LEU A 141 16.00 -4.45 -15.35
N GLU A 142 15.92 -5.38 -16.30
CA GLU A 142 15.39 -5.14 -17.64
C GLU A 142 14.05 -5.86 -17.81
N ILE A 143 13.08 -5.19 -18.42
CA ILE A 143 11.74 -5.73 -18.68
C ILE A 143 11.47 -5.55 -20.17
N PHE A 144 11.36 -6.66 -20.88
CA PHE A 144 11.07 -6.73 -22.30
C PHE A 144 9.57 -6.91 -22.51
N LEU A 145 8.95 -6.01 -23.27
CA LEU A 145 7.50 -6.02 -23.48
C LEU A 145 7.18 -6.76 -24.78
N THR A 146 6.15 -7.60 -24.75
CA THR A 146 5.65 -8.24 -25.97
C THR A 146 4.90 -7.22 -26.83
N GLU A 147 4.12 -6.35 -26.18
CA GLU A 147 3.39 -5.24 -26.79
C GLU A 147 3.97 -3.91 -26.33
N ASP A 148 4.22 -3.01 -27.28
CA ASP A 148 4.75 -1.69 -26.97
C ASP A 148 3.72 -0.87 -26.16
N ILE A 149 4.21 -0.12 -25.16
CA ILE A 149 3.41 0.88 -24.46
C ILE A 149 3.36 2.13 -25.34
N PRO A 150 2.18 2.57 -25.80
CA PRO A 150 2.09 3.76 -26.66
C PRO A 150 2.53 5.04 -25.95
N ALA A 151 2.82 6.08 -26.74
CA ALA A 151 3.02 7.43 -26.23
C ALA A 151 1.85 7.89 -25.35
N ASP A 152 2.13 8.76 -24.38
CA ASP A 152 1.18 9.31 -23.41
C ASP A 152 0.42 8.26 -22.57
N THR A 153 0.88 7.01 -22.54
CA THR A 153 0.25 5.95 -21.76
C THR A 153 0.91 5.82 -20.39
N SER A 154 0.17 6.13 -19.33
CA SER A 154 0.65 5.88 -17.96
C SER A 154 0.62 4.40 -17.60
N PHE A 155 1.60 3.95 -16.84
CA PHE A 155 1.66 2.58 -16.32
C PHE A 155 2.30 2.51 -14.93
N VAL A 156 2.22 1.33 -14.34
CA VAL A 156 2.80 0.96 -13.04
C VAL A 156 3.58 -0.33 -13.22
N ILE A 157 4.82 -0.34 -12.72
CA ILE A 157 5.59 -1.57 -12.53
C ILE A 157 5.30 -2.05 -11.12
N ASP A 158 4.64 -3.20 -11.02
CA ASP A 158 4.31 -3.88 -9.78
C ASP A 158 5.38 -4.94 -9.52
N ALA A 159 6.24 -4.70 -8.53
CA ALA A 159 7.39 -5.55 -8.24
C ALA A 159 7.34 -6.08 -6.81
N ARG A 160 7.39 -7.40 -6.66
CA ARG A 160 7.63 -8.02 -5.36
C ARG A 160 9.12 -8.05 -5.07
N VAL A 161 9.49 -7.54 -3.89
CA VAL A 161 10.87 -7.23 -3.56
C VAL A 161 11.18 -7.69 -2.12
N ARG A 162 12.39 -8.21 -1.90
CA ARG A 162 13.00 -8.28 -0.57
C ARG A 162 13.70 -6.95 -0.31
N ASN A 163 13.29 -6.23 0.74
CA ASN A 163 13.99 -5.02 1.17
C ASN A 163 15.42 -5.36 1.64
N PRO A 164 16.40 -4.47 1.44
CA PRO A 164 17.74 -4.63 1.99
C PRO A 164 17.73 -4.56 3.52
N ASP A 165 18.76 -5.14 4.13
CA ASP A 165 18.99 -5.16 5.59
C ASP A 165 19.44 -3.79 6.13
N ARG A 166 19.25 -2.70 5.37
CA ARG A 166 19.60 -1.35 5.77
C ARG A 166 18.49 -0.38 5.39
N PHE A 167 18.08 0.45 6.34
CA PHE A 167 17.17 1.56 6.09
C PHE A 167 17.88 2.62 5.25
N GLY A 168 17.21 3.19 4.25
CA GLY A 168 17.78 4.28 3.49
C GLY A 168 16.90 4.82 2.39
N MET A 169 17.37 5.92 1.80
CA MET A 169 16.83 6.44 0.55
C MET A 169 17.53 5.73 -0.61
N HIS A 170 16.75 5.11 -1.50
CA HIS A 170 17.24 4.42 -2.68
C HIS A 170 16.71 5.09 -3.94
N ARG A 171 17.60 5.41 -4.88
CA ARG A 171 17.24 6.02 -6.17
C ARG A 171 17.22 4.98 -7.25
N PHE A 172 16.04 4.73 -7.80
CA PHE A 172 15.85 3.78 -8.89
C PHE A 172 15.59 4.60 -10.16
N ASN A 173 16.51 4.54 -11.12
CA ASN A 173 16.45 5.30 -12.37
C ASN A 173 15.78 4.46 -13.44
N LEU A 174 14.83 5.05 -14.15
CA LEU A 174 14.14 4.41 -15.26
C LEU A 174 14.65 4.96 -16.60
N GLN A 175 14.99 4.03 -17.48
CA GLN A 175 15.19 4.28 -18.89
C GLN A 175 14.22 3.44 -19.71
N ALA A 176 13.90 3.91 -20.91
CA ALA A 176 13.06 3.22 -21.86
C ALA A 176 13.64 3.28 -23.27
N GLU A 177 13.45 2.19 -24.00
CA GLU A 177 13.84 2.06 -25.40
C GLU A 177 12.60 1.78 -26.25
N SER A 178 12.55 2.42 -27.43
CA SER A 178 11.59 2.10 -28.48
C SER A 178 12.17 1.04 -29.41
N ARG A 179 11.32 0.23 -30.04
CA ARG A 179 11.78 -0.77 -30.99
C ARG A 179 12.44 -0.09 -32.20
N GLY A 180 13.71 -0.41 -32.44
CA GLY A 180 14.50 0.19 -33.52
C GLY A 180 15.15 1.53 -33.16
N ASP A 181 15.01 2.01 -31.94
CA ASP A 181 15.78 3.14 -31.43
C ASP A 181 17.20 2.69 -31.02
N VAL A 182 18.17 3.58 -31.16
CA VAL A 182 19.59 3.27 -30.93
C VAL A 182 19.98 3.55 -29.48
N LEU A 183 19.29 4.46 -28.79
CA LEU A 183 19.69 4.92 -27.45
C LEU A 183 18.52 4.84 -26.45
N PRO A 184 18.76 4.27 -25.25
CA PRO A 184 17.82 4.37 -24.14
C PRO A 184 17.59 5.82 -23.74
N ARG A 185 16.32 6.17 -23.51
CA ARG A 185 15.93 7.49 -23.03
C ARG A 185 15.61 7.44 -21.56
N TYR A 186 16.11 8.42 -20.83
CA TYR A 186 15.85 8.56 -19.40
C TYR A 186 14.44 9.12 -19.14
N LEU A 187 13.65 8.43 -18.32
CA LEU A 187 12.26 8.81 -18.02
C LEU A 187 12.10 9.46 -16.65
N GLY A 188 13.00 9.16 -15.71
CA GLY A 188 13.00 9.72 -14.36
C GLY A 188 13.55 8.79 -13.28
N THR A 189 13.42 9.20 -12.03
CA THR A 189 13.87 8.46 -10.83
C THR A 189 12.74 8.29 -9.82
N TRP A 190 12.62 7.10 -9.25
CA TRP A 190 11.91 6.91 -7.99
C TRP A 190 12.87 7.07 -6.80
N GLU A 191 12.61 8.02 -5.91
CA GLU A 191 13.36 8.21 -4.65
C GLU A 191 12.64 7.48 -3.51
N LEU A 192 12.99 6.22 -3.31
CA LEU A 192 12.32 5.27 -2.41
C LEU A 192 12.89 5.33 -0.99
N LEU A 193 12.05 5.62 0.02
CA LEU A 193 12.44 5.44 1.41
C LEU A 193 12.19 3.98 1.83
N VAL A 194 13.21 3.14 1.81
CA VAL A 194 13.10 1.69 2.02
C VAL A 194 13.37 1.33 3.49
N ALA A 195 12.49 0.51 4.06
CA ALA A 195 12.57 0.07 5.45
C ALA A 195 13.58 -1.07 5.65
N GLU A 196 14.33 -1.03 6.76
CA GLU A 196 15.30 -2.06 7.18
C GLU A 196 14.62 -3.33 7.72
N ASP A 197 15.15 -4.51 7.37
CA ASP A 197 15.02 -5.69 8.22
C ASP A 197 16.07 -5.67 9.34
N ARG A 198 15.69 -5.21 10.54
CA ARG A 198 16.53 -5.42 11.73
C ARG A 198 16.33 -6.86 12.17
N GLY A 199 17.13 -7.76 11.62
CA GLY A 199 17.28 -9.12 12.13
C GLY A 199 17.43 -9.10 13.66
N ARG A 200 16.81 -10.07 14.34
CA ARG A 200 16.95 -10.22 15.79
C ARG A 200 18.45 -10.44 16.10
N ARG A 201 19.07 -9.43 16.71
CA ARG A 201 20.32 -9.63 17.46
C ARG A 201 20.04 -10.44 18.70
#